data_AF-A0A284QNN8-F1
#
_entry.id   AF-A0A284QNN8-F1
#
_cell.length_a   1.000
_cell.length_b   1.000
_cell.length_c   1.000
_cell.angle_alpha   90.00
_cell.angle_beta   90.00
_cell.angle_gamma   90.00
#
_symmetry.space_group_name_H-M   'P 1'
#
loop_
_entity.id
_entity.type
_entity.pdbx_description
1 polymer ?
#
loop_
_entity_poly.entity_id
_entity_poly.type
_entity_poly.pdbx_seq_one_letter_code
_entity_poly.pdbx_strand_id
1 'polypeptide(L)'
;MDDIKLYLKSRPAHPNFGDRPWILLKRDFPYGPFCSAWGSIPPDATEVYTLHSRSLTAGLTKLQEILPKLREANTEIPRIQASASTSPFRASFWDGFQTIRPAQDLLADCRYQTVKLVFGDRTPPKPSRKHNNLVHSPEFWKLVGETTFPLNRDVELVDLDIDLQRLLWTTIFLVIQQGLKPIIRLWEEVSHNIEEITWRSVAGVGNYLSSFWVRDKHQSPQVQVSTSTSSESTASTSTTSSASDNQEQSTPNTLVSFPGGRSIKPFLVSGKIKVD
;
A
#
# COMPACT_ATOMS: atom_id res chain seq x y z
N MET A 1 15.31 -19.42 -16.49
CA MET A 1 16.25 -18.61 -15.70
C MET A 1 15.69 -17.21 -15.68
N ASP A 2 15.41 -16.71 -14.48
CA ASP A 2 14.55 -15.55 -14.23
C ASP A 2 15.39 -14.28 -14.12
N ASP A 3 16.21 -14.03 -15.13
CA ASP A 3 17.17 -12.91 -15.14
C ASP A 3 16.45 -11.62 -15.54
N ILE A 4 16.48 -10.64 -14.66
CA ILE A 4 15.86 -9.33 -14.89
C ILE A 4 16.94 -8.36 -15.32
N LYS A 5 16.81 -7.83 -16.54
CA LYS A 5 17.69 -6.74 -17.01
C LYS A 5 17.15 -5.40 -16.57
N LEU A 6 17.95 -4.71 -15.78
CA LEU A 6 17.71 -3.38 -15.27
C LEU A 6 18.61 -2.38 -16.00
N TYR A 7 18.02 -1.33 -16.53
CA TYR A 7 18.73 -0.29 -17.27
C TYR A 7 18.70 1.01 -16.47
N LEU A 8 19.87 1.63 -16.28
CA LEU A 8 20.03 2.93 -15.65
C LEU A 8 20.77 3.88 -16.62
N LYS A 9 20.48 5.18 -16.51
CA LYS A 9 21.29 6.20 -17.19
C LYS A 9 22.53 6.49 -16.38
N SER A 10 23.61 6.84 -17.07
CA SER A 10 24.82 7.36 -16.43
C SER A 10 24.50 8.58 -15.58
N ARG A 11 25.18 8.66 -14.44
CA ARG A 11 24.99 9.71 -13.43
C ARG A 11 26.28 10.49 -13.26
N PRO A 12 26.21 11.81 -12.99
CA PRO A 12 27.40 12.57 -12.66
C PRO A 12 28.02 12.08 -11.35
N ALA A 13 29.30 12.38 -11.14
CA ALA A 13 29.96 12.15 -9.85
C ALA A 13 29.20 12.92 -8.75
N HIS A 14 28.88 12.22 -7.65
CA HIS A 14 28.08 12.82 -6.59
C HIS A 14 28.98 13.57 -5.61
N PRO A 15 28.68 14.83 -5.21
CA PRO A 15 29.53 15.61 -4.30
C PRO A 15 29.86 14.90 -2.98
N ASN A 16 28.91 14.11 -2.44
CA ASN A 16 29.07 13.42 -1.16
C ASN A 16 29.52 11.96 -1.30
N PHE A 17 29.31 11.34 -2.47
CA PHE A 17 29.59 9.91 -2.66
C PHE A 17 30.83 9.67 -3.54
N GLY A 18 31.31 10.70 -4.24
CA GLY A 18 32.39 10.59 -5.22
C GLY A 18 31.96 9.71 -6.39
N ASP A 19 32.82 8.73 -6.69
CA ASP A 19 32.61 7.74 -7.76
C ASP A 19 31.76 6.54 -7.31
N ARG A 20 31.30 6.50 -6.05
CA ARG A 20 30.49 5.41 -5.53
C ARG A 20 29.11 5.38 -6.20
N PRO A 21 28.56 4.19 -6.50
CA PRO A 21 27.23 4.08 -7.09
C PRO A 21 26.18 4.77 -6.22
N TRP A 22 25.36 5.60 -6.85
CA TRP A 22 24.27 6.32 -6.19
C TRP A 22 23.08 6.42 -7.13
N ILE A 23 21.89 6.67 -6.60
CA ILE A 23 20.68 6.91 -7.41
C ILE A 23 19.80 7.97 -6.74
N LEU A 24 19.10 8.74 -7.56
CA LEU A 24 18.04 9.63 -7.17
C LEU A 24 16.70 9.08 -7.66
N LEU A 25 15.87 8.63 -6.73
CA LEU A 25 14.52 8.15 -7.06
C LEU A 25 13.54 9.34 -7.07
N LYS A 26 13.09 9.70 -8.28
CA LYS A 26 11.99 10.65 -8.50
C LYS A 26 10.88 9.97 -9.31
N ARG A 27 9.67 10.56 -9.30
CA ARG A 27 8.49 10.00 -10.00
C ARG A 27 8.61 10.02 -11.53
N ASP A 28 9.45 10.89 -12.06
CA ASP A 28 9.81 10.97 -13.49
C ASP A 28 10.97 10.04 -13.87
N PHE A 29 11.56 9.34 -12.89
CA PHE A 29 12.63 8.35 -13.08
C PHE A 29 13.77 8.84 -13.97
N PRO A 30 14.40 10.01 -13.68
CA PRO A 30 15.36 10.64 -14.58
C PRO A 30 16.55 9.73 -14.91
N TYR A 31 16.97 8.90 -13.95
CA TYR A 31 18.08 7.95 -14.10
C TYR A 31 17.62 6.48 -14.14
N GLY A 32 16.31 6.23 -14.14
CA GLY A 32 15.72 4.89 -14.01
C GLY A 32 15.15 4.64 -12.61
N PRO A 33 14.86 3.37 -12.26
CA PRO A 33 15.11 2.17 -13.05
C PRO A 33 14.22 2.01 -14.29
N PHE A 34 14.81 1.65 -15.42
CA PHE A 34 14.09 1.28 -16.65
C PHE A 34 14.10 -0.24 -16.85
N CYS A 35 12.94 -0.81 -17.16
CA CYS A 35 12.82 -2.20 -17.58
C CYS A 35 11.68 -2.35 -18.59
N SER A 36 11.74 -3.41 -19.40
CA SER A 36 10.75 -3.71 -20.44
C SER A 36 9.35 -4.02 -19.89
N ALA A 37 9.20 -4.25 -18.58
CA ALA A 37 7.92 -4.62 -17.99
C ALA A 37 6.89 -3.47 -17.94
N TRP A 38 7.32 -2.21 -17.96
CA TRP A 38 6.39 -1.06 -17.87
C TRP A 38 6.64 0.09 -18.84
N GLY A 39 7.73 0.08 -19.60
CA GLY A 39 8.02 1.15 -20.56
C GLY A 39 9.14 0.83 -21.54
N SER A 40 9.31 1.72 -22.49
CA SER A 40 10.46 1.72 -23.40
C SER A 40 11.73 2.08 -22.64
N ILE A 41 12.83 1.40 -22.96
CA ILE A 41 14.14 1.72 -22.40
C ILE A 41 14.71 2.90 -23.20
N PRO A 42 15.08 4.01 -22.53
CA PRO A 42 15.73 5.14 -23.20
C PRO A 42 17.08 4.73 -23.82
N PRO A 43 17.46 5.27 -24.99
CA PRO A 43 18.72 4.92 -25.65
C PRO A 43 19.97 5.38 -24.87
N ASP A 44 19.82 6.37 -23.99
CA ASP A 44 20.85 6.88 -23.10
C ASP A 44 20.97 6.11 -21.78
N ALA A 45 20.14 5.07 -21.56
CA ALA A 45 20.26 4.15 -20.43
C ALA A 45 21.28 3.04 -20.72
N THR A 46 22.56 3.39 -20.59
CA THR A 46 23.71 2.54 -20.97
C THR A 46 24.16 1.57 -19.89
N GLU A 47 23.85 1.82 -18.62
CA GLU A 47 24.25 0.95 -17.52
C GLU A 47 23.25 -0.21 -17.38
N VAL A 48 23.73 -1.44 -17.52
CA VAL A 48 22.90 -2.64 -17.47
C VAL A 48 23.30 -3.50 -16.27
N TYR A 49 22.31 -3.82 -15.44
CA TYR A 49 22.45 -4.71 -14.30
C TYR A 49 21.54 -5.92 -14.49
N THR A 50 22.04 -7.11 -14.15
CA THR A 50 21.26 -8.35 -14.19
C THR A 50 20.92 -8.76 -12.77
N LEU A 51 19.64 -8.68 -12.41
CA LEU A 51 19.15 -9.08 -11.10
C LEU A 51 18.57 -10.49 -11.16
N HIS A 52 18.87 -11.28 -10.13
CA HIS A 52 18.36 -12.64 -9.97
C HIS A 52 17.41 -12.68 -8.77
N SER A 53 16.11 -12.62 -9.02
CA SER A 53 15.12 -12.60 -7.94
C SER A 53 13.78 -13.15 -8.41
N ARG A 54 13.47 -14.38 -8.00
CA ARG A 54 12.22 -15.06 -8.36
C ARG A 54 10.98 -14.28 -7.90
N SER A 55 11.04 -13.67 -6.72
CA SER A 55 9.94 -12.84 -6.22
C SER A 55 9.73 -11.59 -7.07
N LEU A 56 10.82 -10.96 -7.51
CA LEU A 56 10.78 -9.79 -8.37
C LEU A 56 10.26 -10.14 -9.76
N THR A 57 10.68 -11.28 -10.33
CA THR A 57 10.17 -11.77 -11.61
C THR A 57 8.66 -12.00 -11.54
N ALA A 58 8.17 -12.66 -10.49
CA ALA A 58 6.73 -12.82 -10.27
C ALA A 58 6.01 -11.47 -10.12
N GLY A 59 6.62 -10.50 -9.43
CA GLY A 59 6.09 -9.14 -9.30
C GLY A 59 6.00 -8.41 -10.63
N LEU A 60 7.02 -8.53 -11.49
CA LEU A 60 7.05 -7.96 -12.83
C LEU A 60 6.02 -8.60 -13.75
N THR A 61 5.83 -9.92 -13.68
CA THR A 61 4.76 -10.61 -14.43
C THR A 61 3.38 -10.12 -14.01
N LYS A 62 3.11 -10.01 -12.70
CA LYS A 62 1.86 -9.42 -12.20
C LYS A 62 1.68 -7.98 -12.68
N LEU A 63 2.75 -7.20 -12.69
CA LEU A 63 2.70 -5.82 -13.18
C LEU A 63 2.36 -5.76 -14.66
N GLN A 64 2.95 -6.62 -15.50
CA GLN A 64 2.65 -6.70 -16.93
C GLN A 64 1.17 -7.04 -17.19
N GLU A 65 0.53 -7.81 -16.29
CA GLU A 65 -0.89 -8.12 -16.38
C GLU A 65 -1.79 -6.95 -15.93
N ILE A 66 -1.42 -6.27 -14.83
CA ILE A 66 -2.24 -5.24 -14.19
C ILE A 66 -2.11 -3.89 -14.89
N LEU A 67 -0.90 -3.53 -15.33
CA LEU A 67 -0.59 -2.19 -15.82
C LEU A 67 -1.40 -1.78 -17.07
N PRO A 68 -1.60 -2.64 -18.08
CA PRO A 68 -2.48 -2.32 -19.21
C PRO A 68 -3.92 -2.07 -18.77
N LYS A 69 -4.46 -2.91 -17.87
CA LYS A 69 -5.82 -2.77 -17.33
C LYS A 69 -5.99 -1.47 -16.57
N LEU A 70 -4.98 -1.06 -15.78
CA LEU A 70 -4.99 0.25 -15.11
C LEU A 70 -4.97 1.41 -16.11
N ARG A 71 -4.16 1.32 -17.16
CA ARG A 71 -4.10 2.37 -18.20
C ARG A 71 -5.43 2.51 -18.93
N GLU A 72 -6.01 1.40 -19.38
CA GLU A 72 -7.32 1.34 -20.00
C GLU A 72 -8.40 1.92 -19.10
N ALA A 73 -8.47 1.45 -17.84
CA ALA A 73 -9.42 1.96 -16.86
C ALA A 73 -9.30 3.48 -16.67
N ASN A 74 -8.08 4.02 -16.61
CA ASN A 74 -7.86 5.47 -16.49
C ASN A 74 -8.39 6.27 -17.70
N THR A 75 -8.38 5.70 -18.91
CA THR A 75 -8.93 6.38 -20.09
C THR A 75 -10.46 6.50 -20.04
N GLU A 76 -11.14 5.57 -19.37
CA GLU A 76 -12.60 5.59 -19.27
C GLU A 76 -13.12 6.46 -18.11
N ILE A 77 -12.28 6.85 -17.15
CA ILE A 77 -12.69 7.60 -15.95
C ILE A 77 -13.60 8.79 -16.28
N PRO A 78 -13.28 9.69 -17.24
CA PRO A 78 -14.15 10.84 -17.52
C PRO A 78 -15.56 10.44 -17.94
N ARG A 79 -15.70 9.35 -18.71
CA ARG A 79 -16.98 8.80 -19.15
C ARG A 79 -17.78 8.24 -17.97
N ILE A 80 -17.12 7.48 -17.10
CA ILE A 80 -17.77 6.88 -15.93
C ILE A 80 -18.16 7.95 -14.91
N GLN A 81 -17.31 8.96 -14.70
CA GLN A 81 -17.61 10.08 -13.82
C GLN A 81 -18.84 10.87 -14.31
N ALA A 82 -18.94 11.15 -15.62
CA ALA A 82 -20.14 11.76 -16.19
C ALA A 82 -21.39 10.89 -15.95
N SER A 83 -21.28 9.57 -16.12
CA SER A 83 -22.38 8.63 -15.83
C SER A 83 -22.73 8.55 -14.34
N ALA A 84 -21.77 8.75 -13.43
CA ALA A 84 -21.99 8.66 -12.00
C ALA A 84 -22.92 9.76 -11.47
N SER A 85 -22.93 10.93 -12.11
CA SER A 85 -23.83 12.04 -11.75
C SER A 85 -25.31 11.74 -12.08
N THR A 86 -25.57 10.92 -13.09
CA THR A 86 -26.93 10.61 -13.57
C THR A 86 -27.42 9.23 -13.15
N SER A 87 -26.51 8.27 -13.02
CA SER A 87 -26.81 6.87 -12.73
C SER A 87 -25.68 6.22 -11.89
N PRO A 88 -25.49 6.64 -10.63
CA PRO A 88 -24.38 6.17 -9.80
C PRO A 88 -24.41 4.66 -9.56
N PHE A 89 -25.60 4.04 -9.43
CA PHE A 89 -25.73 2.58 -9.36
C PHE A 89 -25.17 1.88 -10.59
N ARG A 90 -25.40 2.41 -11.80
CA ARG A 90 -24.84 1.82 -13.03
C ARG A 90 -23.32 2.01 -13.09
N ALA A 91 -22.83 3.17 -12.67
CA ALA A 91 -21.40 3.45 -12.59
C ALA A 91 -20.68 2.51 -11.59
N SER A 92 -21.36 2.06 -10.52
CA SER A 92 -20.77 1.13 -9.54
C SER A 92 -20.44 -0.27 -10.07
N PHE A 93 -21.07 -0.68 -11.18
CA PHE A 93 -20.79 -1.95 -11.86
C PHE A 93 -19.69 -1.84 -12.92
N TRP A 94 -18.95 -0.72 -12.97
CA TRP A 94 -17.88 -0.57 -13.94
C TRP A 94 -16.73 -1.57 -13.71
N ASP A 95 -16.40 -2.33 -14.77
CA ASP A 95 -15.37 -3.38 -14.73
C ASP A 95 -13.99 -2.87 -14.32
N GLY A 96 -13.68 -1.58 -14.55
CA GLY A 96 -12.43 -0.97 -14.12
C GLY A 96 -12.18 -1.07 -12.61
N PHE A 97 -13.23 -1.15 -11.78
CA PHE A 97 -13.08 -1.34 -10.33
C PHE A 97 -12.53 -2.72 -9.96
N GLN A 98 -12.64 -3.73 -10.82
CA GLN A 98 -12.05 -5.06 -10.59
C GLN A 98 -10.52 -5.02 -10.58
N THR A 99 -9.90 -3.99 -11.18
CA THR A 99 -8.44 -3.81 -11.18
C THR A 99 -7.89 -3.36 -9.83
N ILE A 100 -8.74 -2.80 -8.94
CA ILE A 100 -8.32 -2.24 -7.65
C ILE A 100 -7.71 -3.33 -6.76
N ARG A 101 -8.36 -4.49 -6.67
CA ARG A 101 -7.95 -5.57 -5.75
C ARG A 101 -6.57 -6.14 -6.14
N PRO A 102 -6.35 -6.62 -7.38
CA PRO A 102 -5.03 -7.10 -7.80
C PRO A 102 -3.92 -6.04 -7.64
N ALA A 103 -4.22 -4.78 -7.95
CA ALA A 103 -3.26 -3.69 -7.80
C ALA A 103 -2.88 -3.47 -6.33
N GLN A 104 -3.85 -3.45 -5.41
CA GLN A 104 -3.59 -3.34 -3.97
C GLN A 104 -2.78 -4.52 -3.43
N ASP A 105 -3.06 -5.74 -3.88
CA ASP A 105 -2.31 -6.92 -3.47
C ASP A 105 -0.84 -6.84 -3.92
N LEU A 106 -0.59 -6.35 -5.13
CA LEU A 106 0.77 -6.10 -5.64
C LEU A 106 1.46 -4.95 -4.90
N LEU A 107 0.77 -3.86 -4.55
CA LEU A 107 1.33 -2.80 -3.70
C LEU A 107 1.76 -3.34 -2.33
N ALA A 108 0.97 -4.26 -1.75
CA ALA A 108 1.31 -4.91 -0.50
C ALA A 108 2.51 -5.86 -0.65
N ASP A 109 2.62 -6.57 -1.79
CA ASP A 109 3.80 -7.37 -2.12
C ASP A 109 5.05 -6.49 -2.20
N CYS A 110 5.00 -5.34 -2.89
CA CYS A 110 6.15 -4.44 -3.02
C CYS A 110 6.73 -4.02 -1.67
N ARG A 111 5.87 -3.57 -0.75
CA ARG A 111 6.28 -3.17 0.61
C ARG A 111 6.82 -4.33 1.43
N TYR A 112 6.21 -5.49 1.32
CA TYR A 112 6.67 -6.68 2.04
C TYR A 112 8.05 -7.12 1.55
N GLN A 113 8.27 -7.10 0.24
CA GLN A 113 9.54 -7.53 -0.35
C GLN A 113 10.69 -6.57 -0.02
N THR A 114 10.45 -5.25 0.05
CA THR A 114 11.50 -4.31 0.51
C THR A 114 11.90 -4.58 1.96
N VAL A 115 10.93 -4.88 2.85
CA VAL A 115 11.23 -5.28 4.23
C VAL A 115 12.01 -6.59 4.25
N LYS A 116 11.57 -7.57 3.45
CA LYS A 116 12.21 -8.90 3.36
C LYS A 116 13.65 -8.82 2.89
N LEU A 117 13.95 -7.96 1.92
CA LEU A 117 15.30 -7.78 1.40
C LEU A 117 16.28 -7.25 2.45
N VAL A 118 15.82 -6.38 3.35
CA VAL A 118 16.68 -5.77 4.39
C VAL A 118 16.79 -6.64 5.64
N PHE A 119 15.69 -7.28 6.05
CA PHE A 119 15.64 -8.01 7.32
C PHE A 119 15.76 -9.53 7.18
N GLY A 120 15.70 -10.08 5.96
CA GLY A 120 15.85 -11.51 5.69
C GLY A 120 14.89 -12.35 6.52
N ASP A 121 15.42 -13.28 7.31
CA ASP A 121 14.64 -14.20 8.15
C ASP A 121 13.98 -13.52 9.35
N ARG A 122 14.39 -12.30 9.71
CA ARG A 122 13.78 -11.52 10.80
C ARG A 122 12.54 -10.74 10.36
N THR A 123 12.12 -10.91 9.11
CA THR A 123 10.98 -10.21 8.54
C THR A 123 9.69 -10.68 9.23
N PRO A 124 8.88 -9.76 9.80
CA PRO A 124 7.60 -10.14 10.35
C PRO A 124 6.66 -10.65 9.25
N PRO A 125 5.66 -11.48 9.59
CA PRO A 125 4.72 -11.98 8.61
C PRO A 125 3.99 -10.82 7.91
N LYS A 126 3.72 -10.99 6.62
CA LYS A 126 2.95 -10.01 5.84
C LYS A 126 1.60 -9.77 6.52
N PRO A 127 1.23 -8.51 6.85
CA PRO A 127 -0.08 -8.23 7.42
C PRO A 127 -1.20 -8.69 6.50
N SER A 128 -2.26 -9.26 7.10
CA SER A 128 -3.48 -9.53 6.36
C SER A 128 -4.08 -8.24 5.80
N ARG A 129 -4.81 -8.31 4.69
CA ARG A 129 -5.38 -7.12 4.03
C ARG A 129 -6.24 -6.27 4.97
N LYS A 130 -7.03 -6.89 5.86
CA LYS A 130 -7.88 -6.20 6.84
C LYS A 130 -7.07 -5.44 7.90
N HIS A 131 -5.85 -5.88 8.18
CA HIS A 131 -4.96 -5.31 9.21
C HIS A 131 -3.74 -4.59 8.61
N ASN A 132 -3.71 -4.38 7.29
CA ASN A 132 -2.62 -3.74 6.58
C ASN A 132 -2.72 -2.20 6.64
N ASN A 133 -2.74 -1.65 7.86
CA ASN A 133 -2.74 -0.22 8.10
C ASN A 133 -1.90 0.12 9.34
N LEU A 134 -1.58 1.41 9.50
CA LEU A 134 -0.70 1.90 10.56
C LEU A 134 -1.26 1.60 11.96
N VAL A 135 -2.58 1.56 12.10
CA VAL A 135 -3.26 1.33 13.38
C VAL A 135 -3.14 -0.12 13.82
N HIS A 136 -3.31 -1.08 12.90
CA HIS A 136 -3.33 -2.50 13.22
C HIS A 136 -1.97 -3.19 13.10
N SER A 137 -1.02 -2.63 12.35
CA SER A 137 0.32 -3.21 12.17
C SER A 137 1.43 -2.15 12.27
N PRO A 138 1.52 -1.37 13.36
CA PRO A 138 2.42 -0.22 13.47
C PRO A 138 3.91 -0.62 13.30
N GLU A 139 4.31 -1.76 13.85
CA GLU A 139 5.67 -2.27 13.75
C GLU A 139 6.07 -2.57 12.30
N PHE A 140 5.20 -3.25 11.55
CA PHE A 140 5.43 -3.51 10.13
C PHE A 140 5.58 -2.20 9.35
N TRP A 141 4.71 -1.21 9.60
CA TRP A 141 4.76 0.07 8.91
C TRP A 141 6.01 0.89 9.26
N LYS A 142 6.54 0.76 10.48
CA LYS A 142 7.85 1.32 10.83
C LYS A 142 8.95 0.73 9.95
N LEU A 143 8.99 -0.60 9.80
CA LEU A 143 9.98 -1.28 8.94
C LEU A 143 9.81 -0.89 7.47
N VAL A 144 8.58 -0.76 6.97
CA VAL A 144 8.32 -0.26 5.61
C VAL A 144 8.95 1.13 5.43
N GLY A 145 8.78 2.03 6.40
CA GLY A 145 9.37 3.38 6.33
C GLY A 145 10.91 3.36 6.32
N GLU A 146 11.52 2.43 7.04
CA GLU A 146 12.99 2.28 7.12
C GLU A 146 13.59 1.61 5.88
N THR A 147 12.83 0.73 5.21
CA THR A 147 13.34 -0.11 4.11
C THR A 147 12.96 0.38 2.72
N THR A 148 11.93 1.22 2.60
CA THR A 148 11.51 1.80 1.32
C THR A 148 12.61 2.72 0.77
N PHE A 149 12.83 2.67 -0.55
CA PHE A 149 13.78 3.58 -1.18
C PHE A 149 13.28 5.03 -1.06
N PRO A 150 14.05 5.96 -0.48
CA PRO A 150 13.55 7.29 -0.21
C PRO A 150 13.34 8.08 -1.50
N LEU A 151 12.21 8.77 -1.59
CA LEU A 151 11.88 9.63 -2.72
C LEU A 151 12.60 10.97 -2.61
N ASN A 152 13.03 11.52 -3.75
CA ASN A 152 13.64 12.84 -3.89
C ASN A 152 14.90 13.03 -3.02
N ARG A 153 15.64 11.95 -2.77
CA ARG A 153 16.92 11.98 -2.06
C ARG A 153 17.93 11.16 -2.82
N ASP A 154 19.16 11.66 -2.87
CA ASP A 154 20.30 10.91 -3.38
C ASP A 154 20.70 9.85 -2.36
N VAL A 155 20.85 8.62 -2.83
CA VAL A 155 21.16 7.46 -1.99
C VAL A 155 22.36 6.73 -2.59
N GLU A 156 23.37 6.52 -1.77
CA GLU A 156 24.47 5.61 -2.07
C GLU A 156 23.95 4.17 -2.09
N LEU A 157 24.27 3.42 -3.15
CA LEU A 157 23.97 1.99 -3.27
C LEU A 157 25.11 1.21 -2.65
N VAL A 158 24.95 0.79 -1.40
CA VAL A 158 26.01 0.16 -0.60
C VAL A 158 26.07 -1.33 -0.92
N ASP A 159 24.91 -1.99 -0.93
CA ASP A 159 24.76 -3.36 -1.41
C ASP A 159 24.02 -3.28 -2.74
N LEU A 160 24.79 -3.35 -3.82
CA LEU A 160 24.27 -3.08 -5.16
C LEU A 160 23.09 -4.00 -5.51
N ASP A 161 23.16 -5.28 -5.18
CA ASP A 161 22.10 -6.24 -5.52
C ASP A 161 20.84 -6.00 -4.69
N ILE A 162 20.98 -5.81 -3.38
CA ILE A 162 19.85 -5.54 -2.49
C ILE A 162 19.23 -4.18 -2.81
N ASP A 163 20.04 -3.13 -2.97
CA ASP A 163 19.57 -1.77 -3.19
C ASP A 163 18.93 -1.60 -4.56
N LEU A 164 19.43 -2.25 -5.61
CA LEU A 164 18.77 -2.27 -6.93
C LEU A 164 17.44 -3.03 -6.89
N GLN A 165 17.34 -4.14 -6.14
CA GLN A 165 16.05 -4.82 -5.94
C GLN A 165 15.06 -3.96 -5.15
N ARG A 166 15.51 -3.28 -4.09
CA ARG A 166 14.69 -2.33 -3.31
C ARG A 166 14.22 -1.16 -4.17
N LEU A 167 15.10 -0.62 -5.01
CA LEU A 167 14.79 0.41 -5.99
C LEU A 167 13.71 -0.08 -6.95
N LEU A 168 13.84 -1.30 -7.49
CA LEU A 168 12.85 -1.84 -8.45
C LEU A 168 11.49 -2.07 -7.79
N TRP A 169 11.43 -2.66 -6.59
CA TRP A 169 10.17 -2.82 -5.85
C TRP A 169 9.52 -1.48 -5.52
N THR A 170 10.31 -0.48 -5.15
CA THR A 170 9.80 0.87 -4.87
C THR A 170 9.26 1.51 -6.16
N THR A 171 9.92 1.30 -7.29
CA THR A 171 9.42 1.80 -8.59
C THR A 171 8.15 1.11 -9.04
N ILE A 172 8.05 -0.22 -8.92
CA ILE A 172 6.80 -0.97 -9.18
C ILE A 172 5.66 -0.38 -8.33
N PHE A 173 5.92 -0.15 -7.05
CA PHE A 173 4.97 0.47 -6.13
C PHE A 173 4.49 1.83 -6.64
N LEU A 174 5.41 2.72 -7.04
CA LEU A 174 5.06 4.06 -7.54
C LEU A 174 4.24 4.02 -8.82
N VAL A 175 4.62 3.17 -9.78
CA VAL A 175 3.93 3.02 -11.07
C VAL A 175 2.49 2.57 -10.86
N ILE A 176 2.28 1.56 -10.01
CA ILE A 176 0.93 1.07 -9.69
C ILE A 176 0.15 2.14 -8.93
N GLN A 177 0.75 2.78 -7.93
CA GLN A 177 0.08 3.80 -7.13
C GLN A 177 -0.39 4.98 -8.00
N GLN A 178 0.40 5.39 -8.98
CA GLN A 178 0.05 6.45 -9.91
C GLN A 178 -1.16 6.07 -10.78
N GLY A 179 -1.19 4.85 -11.31
CA GLY A 179 -2.32 4.36 -12.11
C GLY A 179 -3.58 4.05 -11.30
N LEU A 180 -3.43 3.63 -10.04
CA LEU A 180 -4.54 3.20 -9.21
C LEU A 180 -5.27 4.37 -8.53
N LYS A 181 -4.56 5.46 -8.21
CA LYS A 181 -5.11 6.60 -7.44
C LYS A 181 -6.36 7.22 -8.07
N PRO A 182 -6.44 7.48 -9.39
CA PRO A 182 -7.65 8.04 -10.00
C PRO A 182 -8.85 7.09 -9.93
N ILE A 183 -8.61 5.78 -10.10
CA ILE A 183 -9.66 4.75 -10.04
C ILE A 183 -10.25 4.65 -8.63
N ILE A 184 -9.41 4.70 -7.59
CA ILE A 184 -9.87 4.71 -6.18
C ILE A 184 -10.73 5.95 -5.92
N ARG A 185 -10.30 7.13 -6.38
CA ARG A 185 -11.08 8.37 -6.19
C ARG A 185 -12.45 8.28 -6.84
N LEU A 186 -12.52 7.74 -8.05
CA LEU A 186 -13.80 7.54 -8.74
C LEU A 186 -14.67 6.54 -7.97
N TRP A 187 -14.10 5.47 -7.44
CA TRP A 187 -14.82 4.50 -6.62
C TRP A 187 -15.41 5.14 -5.36
N GLU A 188 -14.63 5.98 -4.66
CA GLU A 188 -15.07 6.74 -3.49
C GLU A 188 -16.21 7.71 -3.85
N GLU A 189 -16.09 8.44 -4.96
CA GLU A 189 -17.13 9.35 -5.46
C GLU A 189 -18.43 8.62 -5.82
N VAL A 190 -18.35 7.52 -6.56
CA VAL A 190 -19.53 6.70 -6.91
C VAL A 190 -20.19 6.13 -5.64
N SER A 191 -19.39 5.65 -4.70
CA SER A 191 -19.90 5.10 -3.43
C SER A 191 -20.63 6.17 -2.62
N HIS A 192 -20.04 7.37 -2.52
CA HIS A 192 -20.66 8.50 -1.83
C HIS A 192 -21.99 8.92 -2.48
N ASN A 193 -22.07 8.99 -3.80
CA ASN A 193 -23.31 9.32 -4.51
C ASN A 193 -24.41 8.28 -4.27
N ILE A 194 -24.06 7.00 -4.19
CA ILE A 194 -25.01 5.93 -3.84
C ILE A 194 -25.50 6.08 -2.41
N GLU A 195 -24.60 6.35 -1.46
CA GLU A 195 -24.95 6.56 -0.05
C GLU A 195 -25.90 7.75 0.11
N GLU A 196 -25.64 8.88 -0.55
CA GLU A 196 -26.51 10.06 -0.55
C GLU A 196 -27.91 9.75 -1.09
N ILE A 197 -28.03 9.03 -2.20
CA ILE A 197 -29.34 8.65 -2.76
C ILE A 197 -30.07 7.69 -1.83
N THR A 198 -29.35 6.73 -1.26
CA THR A 198 -29.91 5.75 -0.33
C THR A 198 -30.40 6.44 0.93
N TRP A 199 -29.60 7.35 1.50
CA TRP A 199 -29.96 8.14 2.67
C TRP A 199 -31.16 9.04 2.40
N ARG A 200 -31.21 9.75 1.27
CA ARG A 200 -32.38 10.56 0.89
C ARG A 200 -33.64 9.73 0.70
N SER A 201 -33.51 8.52 0.16
CA SER A 201 -34.63 7.59 -0.02
C SER A 201 -35.15 7.06 1.33
N VAL A 202 -34.25 6.83 2.30
CA VAL A 202 -34.60 6.39 3.66
C VAL A 202 -35.05 7.55 4.56
N ALA A 203 -34.57 8.77 4.35
CA ALA A 203 -35.02 9.96 5.06
C ALA A 203 -36.38 10.47 4.53
N GLY A 204 -36.71 10.19 3.27
CA GLY A 204 -38.01 10.48 2.66
C GLY A 204 -39.10 9.44 2.96
N VAL A 205 -38.74 8.25 3.44
CA VAL A 205 -39.66 7.18 3.85
C VAL A 205 -39.24 6.72 5.23
N GLY A 206 -39.90 7.25 6.27
CA GLY A 206 -39.56 7.00 7.67
C GLY A 206 -39.14 5.55 7.95
N ASN A 207 -37.96 5.42 8.56
CA ASN A 207 -37.40 4.25 9.23
C ASN A 207 -37.81 2.90 8.66
N TYR A 208 -37.04 2.31 7.74
CA TYR A 208 -36.73 0.87 7.73
C TYR A 208 -35.64 0.64 6.67
N LEU A 209 -34.49 0.07 7.10
CA LEU A 209 -33.51 -0.74 6.35
C LEU A 209 -32.07 -0.48 6.82
N SER A 210 -31.77 -0.89 8.05
CA SER A 210 -30.40 -1.05 8.56
C SER A 210 -29.80 -2.44 8.28
N SER A 211 -30.45 -3.27 7.46
CA SER A 211 -30.17 -4.71 7.43
C SER A 211 -29.43 -5.26 6.20
N PHE A 212 -29.01 -4.44 5.23
CA PHE A 212 -28.31 -4.97 4.03
C PHE A 212 -26.78 -4.83 4.01
N TRP A 213 -26.17 -4.09 4.95
CA TRP A 213 -24.71 -3.88 5.01
C TRP A 213 -24.01 -4.54 6.21
N VAL A 214 -24.67 -5.47 6.90
CA VAL A 214 -24.04 -6.28 7.97
C VAL A 214 -24.10 -7.76 7.59
N ARG A 215 -23.30 -8.16 6.60
CA ARG A 215 -22.92 -9.56 6.41
C ARG A 215 -21.43 -9.63 6.13
N ASP A 216 -20.63 -9.36 7.18
CA ASP A 216 -19.29 -9.93 7.39
C ASP A 216 -18.64 -9.49 8.71
N LYS A 217 -19.41 -9.48 9.80
CA LYS A 217 -18.84 -9.55 11.15
C LYS A 217 -19.53 -10.66 11.93
N HIS A 218 -18.69 -11.53 12.49
CA HIS A 218 -18.97 -12.70 13.32
C HIS A 218 -19.20 -14.02 12.58
N GLN A 219 -18.10 -14.73 12.37
CA GLN A 219 -18.14 -16.18 12.43
C GLN A 219 -16.86 -16.74 13.09
N SER A 220 -16.99 -17.04 14.38
CA SER A 220 -16.25 -18.10 15.09
C SER A 220 -16.98 -18.39 16.42
N PRO A 221 -16.82 -19.60 17.00
CA PRO A 221 -17.88 -20.61 17.00
C PRO A 221 -18.73 -20.59 18.28
N GLN A 222 -19.96 -21.09 18.16
CA GLN A 222 -20.83 -21.38 19.29
C GLN A 222 -20.17 -22.38 20.25
N VAL A 223 -19.93 -21.94 21.49
CA VAL A 223 -19.89 -22.82 22.65
C VAL A 223 -21.28 -22.79 23.27
N GLN A 224 -21.94 -23.94 23.28
CA GLN A 224 -23.25 -24.12 23.89
C GLN A 224 -23.18 -23.91 25.40
N VAL A 225 -24.01 -22.99 25.90
CA VAL A 225 -24.33 -22.83 27.31
C VAL A 225 -25.28 -23.95 27.72
N SER A 226 -24.90 -24.72 28.75
CA SER A 226 -25.86 -25.45 29.57
C SER A 226 -26.04 -24.69 30.88
N THR A 227 -27.29 -24.36 31.15
CA THR A 227 -27.81 -23.67 32.33
C THR A 227 -27.72 -24.53 33.59
N SER A 228 -27.34 -23.91 34.70
CA SER A 228 -27.86 -24.29 36.02
C SER A 228 -27.78 -23.11 36.99
N THR A 229 -28.96 -22.73 37.47
CA THR A 229 -29.29 -21.80 38.55
C THR A 229 -28.59 -22.13 39.86
N SER A 230 -28.05 -21.13 40.54
CA SER A 230 -28.28 -20.91 41.97
C SER A 230 -27.74 -19.55 42.41
N SER A 231 -28.51 -18.96 43.32
CA SER A 231 -28.44 -17.63 43.90
C SER A 231 -27.25 -17.47 44.84
N GLU A 232 -26.64 -16.28 44.90
CA GLU A 232 -26.45 -15.57 46.17
C GLU A 232 -25.98 -14.12 45.98
N SER A 233 -26.64 -13.26 46.74
CA SER A 233 -26.44 -11.83 46.96
C SER A 233 -25.06 -11.49 47.52
N THR A 234 -24.49 -10.33 47.13
CA THR A 234 -24.21 -9.22 48.06
C THR A 234 -23.72 -7.97 47.33
N ALA A 235 -24.06 -6.83 47.93
CA ALA A 235 -23.98 -5.47 47.43
C ALA A 235 -22.59 -4.82 47.59
N SER A 236 -22.36 -3.75 46.82
CA SER A 236 -21.69 -2.47 47.18
C SER A 236 -21.56 -1.64 45.88
N THR A 237 -22.38 -0.61 45.61
CA THR A 237 -22.16 0.84 45.91
C THR A 237 -20.76 1.30 45.46
N SER A 238 -20.57 2.20 44.49
CA SER A 238 -20.92 3.63 44.59
C SER A 238 -20.71 4.45 43.30
N THR A 239 -21.58 5.46 43.11
CA THR A 239 -21.39 6.84 42.54
C THR A 239 -21.15 7.12 41.04
N THR A 240 -22.27 7.45 40.36
CA THR A 240 -22.62 8.68 39.58
C THR A 240 -21.58 9.64 38.99
N SER A 241 -21.79 10.01 37.70
CA SER A 241 -22.11 11.36 37.12
C SER A 241 -21.51 11.49 35.70
N SER A 242 -22.24 11.44 34.58
CA SER A 242 -23.13 12.44 33.92
C SER A 242 -22.44 13.59 33.16
N ALA A 243 -22.71 13.63 31.84
CA ALA A 243 -22.79 14.81 30.93
C ALA A 243 -21.48 15.58 30.63
N SER A 244 -21.22 16.23 29.49
CA SER A 244 -21.81 16.35 28.14
C SER A 244 -20.75 17.04 27.28
N ASP A 245 -20.84 16.85 25.95
CA ASP A 245 -20.49 17.78 24.86
C ASP A 245 -19.20 18.62 24.90
N ASN A 246 -18.35 18.41 23.89
CA ASN A 246 -18.12 19.48 22.91
C ASN A 246 -17.62 18.92 21.58
N GLN A 247 -18.32 19.32 20.52
CA GLN A 247 -17.98 19.13 19.12
C GLN A 247 -16.68 19.88 18.80
N GLU A 248 -15.73 19.18 18.17
CA GLU A 248 -14.80 19.84 17.25
C GLU A 248 -14.71 19.01 15.96
N GLN A 249 -15.06 19.69 14.88
CA GLN A 249 -15.29 19.17 13.55
C GLN A 249 -13.93 18.94 12.87
N SER A 250 -13.40 17.71 12.92
CA SER A 250 -12.18 17.34 12.21
C SER A 250 -12.49 16.81 10.81
N THR A 251 -12.22 17.62 9.80
CA THR A 251 -12.07 17.19 8.39
C THR A 251 -10.95 16.16 8.26
N PRO A 252 -11.13 15.00 7.60
CA PRO A 252 -10.04 14.07 7.38
C PRO A 252 -9.23 14.50 6.15
N ASN A 253 -8.18 15.29 6.38
CA ASN A 253 -7.07 15.46 5.45
C ASN A 253 -6.34 14.12 5.27
N THR A 254 -6.72 13.33 4.26
CA THR A 254 -5.93 12.14 3.86
C THR A 254 -4.93 12.52 2.79
N LEU A 255 -3.84 13.14 3.22
CA LEU A 255 -2.62 13.31 2.43
C LEU A 255 -1.44 13.11 3.38
N VAL A 256 -1.10 11.85 3.64
CA VAL A 256 0.08 11.49 4.42
C VAL A 256 1.32 11.82 3.57
N SER A 257 1.85 13.02 3.80
CA SER A 257 3.22 13.39 3.51
C SER A 257 4.12 12.67 4.50
N PHE A 258 5.18 12.02 4.03
CA PHE A 258 6.15 11.36 4.91
C PHE A 258 7.08 12.42 5.52
N PRO A 259 7.16 12.56 6.86
CA PRO A 259 8.16 13.40 7.49
C PRO A 259 9.51 12.69 7.42
N GLY A 260 10.53 13.45 7.03
CA GLY A 260 11.89 12.95 6.82
C GLY A 260 12.49 12.30 8.06
N GLY A 261 12.79 11.00 7.96
CA GLY A 261 13.66 10.29 8.89
C GLY A 261 15.13 10.54 8.56
N ARG A 262 15.93 10.75 9.62
CA ARG A 262 17.40 10.89 9.58
C ARG A 262 18.04 9.56 9.20
N SER A 263 19.15 9.63 8.44
CA SER A 263 19.98 8.49 8.08
C SER A 263 20.58 7.86 9.35
N ILE A 264 20.24 6.60 9.62
CA ILE A 264 20.98 5.76 10.55
C ILE A 264 21.85 4.84 9.69
N LYS A 265 23.17 5.00 9.79
CA LYS A 265 24.14 4.09 9.19
C LYS A 265 24.03 2.73 9.90
N PRO A 266 23.83 1.60 9.19
CA PRO A 266 23.96 0.29 9.81
C PRO A 266 25.44 0.00 10.05
N PHE A 267 25.86 -0.06 11.32
CA PHE A 267 27.15 -0.63 11.71
C PHE A 267 27.05 -2.16 11.61
N LEU A 268 27.78 -2.74 10.66
CA LEU A 268 28.07 -4.17 10.62
C LEU A 268 29.09 -4.49 11.73
N VAL A 269 28.62 -5.05 12.85
CA VAL A 269 29.51 -5.71 13.82
C VAL A 269 29.54 -7.19 13.50
N SER A 270 30.62 -7.61 12.85
CA SER A 270 31.04 -9.00 12.73
C SER A 270 31.62 -9.45 14.07
N GLY A 271 31.01 -10.45 14.70
CA GLY A 271 31.47 -11.03 15.96
C GLY A 271 31.11 -12.50 16.04
N LYS A 272 32.07 -13.36 15.67
CA LYS A 272 32.01 -14.82 15.84
C LYS A 272 31.76 -15.16 17.30
N ILE A 273 30.71 -15.93 17.60
CA ILE A 273 30.59 -16.61 18.89
C ILE A 273 31.23 -17.99 18.72
N LYS A 274 32.29 -18.21 19.50
CA LYS A 274 32.93 -19.51 19.69
C LYS A 274 32.12 -20.24 20.77
N VAL A 275 31.78 -21.50 20.52
CA VAL A 275 31.15 -22.38 21.50
C VAL A 275 32.28 -23.05 22.29
N ASP A 276 32.26 -22.89 23.60
CA ASP A 276 32.79 -23.85 24.58
C ASP A 276 31.62 -24.24 25.50
#